data_AF-X1C1J5-F1
#
_entry.id   AF-X1C1J5-F1
#
_cell.length_a   1.000
_cell.length_b   1.000
_cell.length_c   1.000
_cell.angle_alpha   90.00
_cell.angle_beta   90.00
_cell.angle_gamma   90.00
#
_symmetry.space_group_name_H-M   'P 1'
#
loop_
_entity.id
_entity.type
_entity.pdbx_description
1 polymer ?
#
loop_
_entity_poly.entity_id
_entity_poly.type
_entity_poly.pdbx_seq_one_letter_code
_entity_poly.pdbx_strand_id
1 'polypeptide(L)' 'TASLEKLFIHKIFKMLLKKGLISERIIDLVLSWRHSGFGVYCGKRICSSDKRSTENLARYIIRASFS' A
#
# COMPACT_ATOMS: atom_id res chain seq x y z
N THR A 1 4.47 8.27 -10.58
CA THR A 1 4.01 7.37 -9.49
C THR A 1 2.50 7.17 -9.49
N ALA A 2 1.69 8.21 -9.72
CA ALA A 2 0.22 8.11 -9.72
C ALA A 2 -0.35 6.96 -10.59
N SER A 3 0.22 6.68 -11.77
CA SER A 3 -0.21 5.57 -12.62
C SER A 3 0.11 4.18 -12.01
N LEU A 4 1.25 4.05 -11.32
CA LEU A 4 1.62 2.81 -10.62
C LEU A 4 0.78 2.61 -9.36
N GLU A 5 0.47 3.68 -8.65
CA GLU A 5 -0.43 3.66 -7.49
C GLU A 5 -1.82 3.15 -7.89
N LYS A 6 -2.42 3.70 -8.94
CA LYS A 6 -3.73 3.23 -9.44
C LYS A 6 -3.71 1.74 -9.81
N LEU A 7 -2.65 1.28 -10.48
CA LEU A 7 -2.50 -0.14 -10.82
C LEU A 7 -2.35 -1.02 -9.56
N PHE A 8 -1.59 -0.56 -8.57
CA PHE A 8 -1.42 -1.25 -7.31
C PHE A 8 -2.74 -1.36 -6.54
N ILE A 9 -3.47 -0.25 -6.39
CA ILE A 9 -4.80 -0.19 -5.76
C ILE A 9 -5.74 -1.19 -6.42
N HIS A 10 -5.83 -1.17 -7.75
CA HIS A 10 -6.69 -2.08 -8.50
C HIS A 10 -6.35 -3.56 -8.25
N LYS A 11 -5.05 -3.91 -8.23
CA LYS A 11 -4.61 -5.29 -7.94
C LYS A 11 -4.93 -5.72 -6.51
N ILE A 12 -4.74 -4.83 -5.53
CA ILE A 12 -5.04 -5.09 -4.12
C ILE A 12 -6.53 -5.34 -3.92
N PHE A 13 -7.40 -4.45 -4.41
CA PHE A 13 -8.84 -4.63 -4.28
C PHE A 13 -9.34 -5.89 -4.97
N LYS A 14 -8.85 -6.19 -6.19
CA LYS A 14 -9.18 -7.44 -6.88
C LYS A 14 -8.78 -8.68 -6.06
N MET A 15 -7.61 -8.65 -5.43
CA MET A 15 -7.13 -9.75 -4.58
C MET A 15 -8.00 -9.90 -3.32
N LEU A 16 -8.33 -8.80 -2.64
CA LEU A 16 -9.10 -8.81 -1.40
C LEU A 16 -10.56 -9.23 -1.62
N LEU A 17 -11.20 -8.77 -2.71
CA LEU A 17 -12.53 -9.24 -3.13
C LEU A 17 -12.52 -10.75 -3.41
N LYS A 18 -11.53 -11.23 -4.17
CA LYS A 18 -11.41 -12.67 -4.48
C LYS A 18 -11.28 -13.52 -3.21
N LYS A 19 -10.67 -12.98 -2.16
CA LYS A 19 -10.52 -13.65 -0.85
C LYS A 19 -11.73 -13.45 0.08
N GLY A 20 -12.74 -12.66 -0.32
CA GLY A 20 -13.90 -12.35 0.50
C GLY A 20 -13.60 -11.48 1.73
N LEU A 21 -12.46 -10.78 1.74
CA LEU A 21 -12.03 -9.97 2.90
C LEU A 21 -12.67 -8.58 2.93
N ILE A 22 -13.16 -8.11 1.78
CA ILE A 22 -13.86 -6.83 1.62
C ILE A 22 -15.04 -7.00 0.65
N SER A 23 -15.95 -6.04 0.64
CA SER A 23 -17.04 -5.93 -0.33
C SER A 23 -16.84 -4.76 -1.29
N GLU A 24 -17.59 -4.72 -2.39
CA GLU A 24 -17.56 -3.62 -3.36
C GLU A 24 -17.87 -2.26 -2.70
N ARG A 25 -18.82 -2.24 -1.75
CA ARG A 25 -19.14 -1.04 -0.97
C ARG A 25 -17.93 -0.45 -0.24
N ILE A 26 -17.05 -1.30 0.28
CA ILE A 26 -15.83 -0.85 0.97
C ILE A 26 -14.84 -0.25 -0.04
N ILE A 27 -14.77 -0.80 -1.25
CA ILE A 27 -13.94 -0.24 -2.31
C ILE A 27 -14.42 1.16 -2.69
N ASP A 28 -15.72 1.34 -2.91
CA ASP A 28 -16.30 2.64 -3.25
C ASP A 28 -16.03 3.67 -2.15
N LEU A 29 -16.15 3.27 -0.89
CA LEU A 29 -15.83 4.11 0.25
C LEU A 29 -14.36 4.56 0.23
N VAL A 30 -13.41 3.63 0.06
CA VAL A 30 -11.98 3.97 0.05
C VAL A 30 -11.62 4.83 -1.17
N LEU A 31 -12.23 4.57 -2.33
CA LEU A 31 -12.03 5.38 -3.54
C LEU A 31 -12.64 6.79 -3.44
N SER A 32 -13.61 7.00 -2.54
CA SER A 32 -14.20 8.33 -2.28
C SER A 32 -13.30 9.26 -1.46
N TRP A 33 -12.24 8.73 -0.83
CA TRP A 33 -11.35 9.53 0.00
C TRP A 33 -10.56 10.54 -0.84
N ARG A 34 -10.41 11.76 -0.33
CA ARG A 34 -9.63 12.85 -0.97
C ARG A 34 -8.20 12.41 -1.30
N HIS A 35 -7.61 11.59 -0.44
CA HIS A 35 -6.34 10.93 -0.68
C HIS A 35 -6.57 9.42 -0.53
N SER A 36 -6.06 8.63 -1.49
CA SER A 36 -6.27 7.18 -1.53
C SER A 36 -5.77 6.45 -0.28
N GLY A 37 -4.81 7.05 0.45
CA GLY A 37 -4.09 6.42 1.55
C GLY A 37 -3.06 5.37 1.09
N PHE A 38 -2.97 5.13 -0.22
CA PHE A 38 -2.00 4.22 -0.81
C PHE A 38 -0.75 4.96 -1.26
N GLY A 39 0.40 4.31 -1.10
CA GLY A 39 1.67 4.80 -1.61
C GLY A 39 2.44 3.67 -2.27
N VAL A 40 3.02 3.94 -3.44
CA VAL A 40 3.90 3.00 -4.13
C VAL A 40 5.30 3.58 -4.22
N TYR A 41 6.24 2.92 -3.56
CA TYR A 41 7.65 3.22 -3.69
C TYR A 41 8.18 2.66 -5.03
N CYS A 42 8.59 3.55 -5.92
CA CYS A 42 9.14 3.24 -7.25
C CYS A 42 10.64 3.56 -7.35
N GLY A 43 11.34 3.61 -6.21
CA GLY A 43 12.78 3.89 -6.15
C GLY A 43 13.65 2.63 -6.30
N LYS A 44 14.94 2.75 -5.93
CA LYS A 44 15.86 1.61 -5.94
C LYS A 44 15.34 0.50 -5.02
N ARG A 45 15.43 -0.75 -5.48
CA ARG A 45 15.11 -1.94 -4.68
C ARG A 45 15.84 -1.86 -3.34
N ILE A 46 15.09 -2.05 -2.25
CA ILE A 46 15.66 -2.21 -0.92
C ILE A 46 16.30 -3.61 -0.87
N CYS A 47 17.62 -3.66 -0.80
CA CYS A 47 18.37 -4.89 -0.66
C CYS A 47 18.40 -5.30 0.82
N SER A 48 18.20 -6.59 1.12
CA SER A 48 18.26 -7.09 2.50
C SER A 48 19.63 -6.90 3.15
N SER A 49 20.70 -6.83 2.36
CA SER A 49 22.06 -6.55 2.84
C SER A 49 22.30 -5.06 3.16
N ASP A 50 21.44 -4.15 2.68
CA ASP A 50 21.53 -2.73 3.02
C ASP A 50 20.85 -2.48 4.37
N LYS A 51 21.67 -2.49 5.42
CA LYS A 51 21.23 -2.26 6.81
C LYS A 51 20.47 -0.95 6.98
N ARG A 52 20.88 0.14 6.30
CA ARG A 52 20.28 1.46 6.49
C ARG A 52 18.89 1.55 5.87
N SER A 53 18.76 1.06 4.63
CA SER A 53 17.45 1.02 3.96
C SER A 53 16.48 0.07 4.66
N THR A 54 16.99 -1.05 5.17
CA THR A 54 16.20 -2.02 5.94
C THR A 54 15.74 -1.45 7.27
N GLU A 55 16.62 -0.75 8.00
CA GLU A 55 16.27 -0.09 9.26
C GLU A 55 15.20 1.00 9.04
N ASN A 56 15.33 1.81 7.98
CA ASN A 56 14.31 2.81 7.65
C ASN A 56 12.95 2.18 7.35
N LEU A 57 12.91 1.06 6.63
CA LEU A 57 11.69 0.31 6.37
C LEU A 57 11.09 -0.25 7.66
N ALA A 58 11.91 -0.83 8.55
CA ALA A 58 11.46 -1.35 9.84
C ALA A 58 10.86 -0.23 10.71
N ARG A 59 11.52 0.93 10.79
CA ARG A 59 10.99 2.10 11.50
C ARG A 59 9.66 2.56 10.93
N TYR A 60 9.48 2.52 9.60
CA TYR A 60 8.22 2.88 8.96
C TYR A 60 7.08 1.91 9.36
N ILE A 61 7.35 0.60 9.34
CA ILE A 61 6.37 -0.43 9.73
C ILE A 61 5.99 -0.31 11.20
N ILE A 62 6.98 -0.17 12.10
CA ILE A 62 6.74 -0.05 13.54
C ILE A 62 6.00 1.26 13.86
N ARG A 63 6.31 2.35 13.16
CA ARG A 63 5.62 3.64 13.34
C ARG A 63 4.16 3.59 12.89
N ALA A 64 3.79 2.71 11.96
CA ALA A 64 2.40 2.53 11.52
C ALA A 64 1.52 1.79 12.55
N SER A 65 1.90 1.83 13.83
CA SER A 65 1.08 1.34 14.94
C SER A 65 0.09 2.44 15.34
N PHE A 66 -1.15 2.27 14.91
CA PHE A 66 -2.36 3.04 15.27
C PHE A 66 -2.55 4.39 14.56
N SER A 67 -3.50 4.39 13.60
CA SER A 67 -4.34 5.52 13.19
C SER A 67 -5.75 4.99 13.01
#